data_AF-A0A090VUM1-F1
#
_entry.id   AF-A0A090VUM1-F1
#
_cell.length_a   1.000
_cell.length_b   1.000
_cell.length_c   1.000
_cell.angle_alpha   90.00
_cell.angle_beta   90.00
_cell.angle_gamma   90.00
#
_symmetry.space_group_name_H-M   'P 1'
#
loop_
_entity.id
_entity.type
_entity.pdbx_description
1 polymer ?
#
loop_
_entity_poly.entity_id
_entity_poly.type
_entity_poly.pdbx_seq_one_letter_code
_entity_poly.pdbx_strand_id
1 'polypeptide(L)'
;MVILQQQGANMWPYVGIDNEMAKIVWWNTIFWNDGKPQIFTDQQMKKLCDIVDRGYEALESITTDMNENPREVVKANPNITEASDPNLIDWTHYKGNNGLSGYTGAPGPTRGENAWKFPVGLPWESEPVVEGNRVYLSSPGMRTSMRCVDLNTGDIIWETKQAAEIMGDQIYNTPGNMATPVVLKDYVLYRETGSRGNKGPTKEVVYVNKKTGKIDREVLAGHVDYRVGLPTVAANEDFLVFTIVCRI
;
A
#
# COMPACT_ATOMS: atom_id res chain seq x y z
N MET A 1 9.49 -2.49 12.76
CA MET A 1 10.58 -1.96 11.92
C MET A 1 9.94 -1.17 10.79
N VAL A 2 10.17 0.14 10.73
CA VAL A 2 9.64 1.04 9.68
C VAL A 2 10.69 1.09 8.56
N ILE A 3 10.30 0.87 7.31
CA ILE A 3 11.27 0.87 6.19
C ILE A 3 11.80 2.28 5.93
N LEU A 4 13.04 2.42 5.44
CA LEU A 4 13.67 3.73 5.17
C LEU A 4 12.78 4.67 4.33
N GLN A 5 12.13 4.14 3.29
CA GLN A 5 11.21 4.92 2.46
C GLN A 5 10.02 5.48 3.25
N GLN A 6 9.48 4.72 4.21
CA GLN A 6 8.40 5.20 5.08
C GLN A 6 8.86 6.29 6.06
N GLN A 7 10.17 6.34 6.33
CA GLN A 7 10.75 7.40 7.14
C GLN A 7 11.09 8.66 6.32
N GLY A 8 10.78 8.69 5.02
CA GLY A 8 11.12 9.82 4.15
C GLY A 8 12.60 9.87 3.75
N ALA A 9 13.32 8.75 3.86
CA ALA A 9 14.72 8.67 3.45
C ALA A 9 14.88 8.94 1.94
N ASN A 10 15.93 9.68 1.58
CA ASN A 10 16.31 9.88 0.19
C ASN A 10 17.03 8.63 -0.34
N MET A 11 16.31 7.80 -1.11
CA MET A 11 16.84 6.57 -1.68
C MET A 11 17.56 6.75 -3.02
N TRP A 12 17.61 7.96 -3.59
CA TRP A 12 18.21 8.20 -4.91
C TRP A 12 19.67 7.73 -5.05
N PRO A 13 20.55 7.87 -4.04
CA PRO A 13 21.90 7.34 -4.11
C PRO A 13 21.93 5.82 -4.35
N TYR A 14 21.10 5.07 -3.62
CA TYR A 14 20.97 3.63 -3.80
C TYR A 14 20.34 3.27 -5.15
N VAL A 15 19.27 3.97 -5.55
CA VAL A 15 18.60 3.75 -6.86
C VAL A 15 19.56 3.95 -8.03
N GLY A 16 20.48 4.92 -7.94
CA GLY A 16 21.53 5.11 -8.95
C GLY A 16 22.40 3.86 -9.13
N ILE A 17 22.82 3.25 -8.02
CA ILE A 17 23.65 2.05 -7.98
C ILE A 17 22.86 0.81 -8.44
N ASP A 18 21.62 0.65 -7.99
CA ASP A 18 20.72 -0.44 -8.44
C ASP A 18 20.48 -0.39 -9.96
N ASN A 19 20.32 0.82 -10.52
CA ASN A 19 20.23 1.00 -11.97
C ASN A 19 21.52 0.62 -12.73
N GLU A 20 22.69 0.66 -12.10
CA GLU A 20 23.92 0.10 -12.67
C GLU A 20 23.89 -1.44 -12.64
N MET A 21 23.44 -2.02 -11.53
CA MET A 21 23.29 -3.47 -11.38
C MET A 21 22.31 -4.05 -12.40
N ALA A 22 21.18 -3.39 -12.62
CA ALA A 22 20.12 -3.79 -13.55
C ALA A 22 20.58 -3.86 -15.03
N LYS A 23 21.69 -3.19 -15.38
CA LYS A 23 22.31 -3.28 -16.72
C LYS A 23 23.18 -4.54 -16.89
N ILE A 24 23.53 -5.19 -15.79
CA ILE A 24 24.44 -6.34 -15.76
C ILE A 24 23.68 -7.63 -15.48
N VAL A 25 22.72 -7.60 -14.57
CA VAL A 25 21.98 -8.78 -14.10
C VAL A 25 20.56 -8.75 -14.64
N TRP A 26 20.05 -9.89 -15.11
CA TRP A 26 18.63 -10.01 -15.43
C TRP A 26 17.79 -10.05 -14.16
N TRP A 27 16.68 -9.30 -14.18
CA TRP A 27 15.77 -9.20 -13.04
C TRP A 27 15.21 -10.55 -12.56
N ASN A 28 15.10 -11.55 -13.46
CA ASN A 28 14.71 -12.90 -13.08
C ASN A 28 15.38 -13.95 -13.96
N THR A 29 16.25 -14.80 -13.41
CA THR A 29 16.98 -15.81 -14.18
C THR A 29 16.17 -17.09 -14.46
N ILE A 30 14.99 -17.24 -13.85
CA ILE A 30 14.12 -18.41 -13.96
C ILE A 30 13.19 -18.29 -15.18
N PHE A 31 12.66 -17.09 -15.45
CA PHE A 31 11.71 -16.86 -16.55
C PHE A 31 12.37 -16.29 -17.82
N TRP A 32 13.63 -15.88 -17.74
CA TRP A 32 14.38 -15.31 -18.86
C TRP A 32 15.40 -16.33 -19.39
N ASN A 33 15.69 -16.27 -20.70
CA ASN A 33 16.64 -17.16 -21.37
C ASN A 33 16.28 -18.66 -21.30
N ASP A 34 15.00 -19.01 -21.45
CA ASP A 34 14.48 -20.39 -21.40
C ASP A 34 14.88 -21.15 -20.12
N GLY A 35 15.02 -20.43 -18.99
CA GLY A 35 15.41 -20.99 -17.70
C GLY A 35 16.91 -21.33 -17.59
N LYS A 36 17.74 -20.91 -18.56
CA LYS A 36 19.19 -21.08 -18.49
C LYS A 36 19.80 -19.99 -17.60
N PRO A 37 20.72 -20.35 -16.69
CA PRO A 37 21.34 -19.39 -15.81
C PRO A 37 22.16 -18.37 -16.60
N GLN A 38 22.18 -17.14 -16.10
CA GLN A 38 23.12 -16.13 -16.59
C GLN A 38 24.53 -16.52 -16.13
N ILE A 39 25.46 -16.69 -17.08
CA ILE A 39 26.85 -17.04 -16.80
C ILE A 39 27.69 -15.76 -16.86
N PHE A 40 28.49 -15.53 -15.83
CA PHE A 40 29.37 -14.38 -15.72
C PHE A 40 30.83 -14.83 -15.79
N THR A 41 31.69 -14.05 -16.44
CA THR A 41 33.14 -14.19 -16.31
C THR A 41 33.60 -13.67 -14.95
N ASP A 42 34.80 -14.05 -14.51
CA ASP A 42 35.39 -13.55 -13.25
C ASP A 42 35.43 -12.02 -13.20
N GLN A 43 35.71 -11.36 -14.32
CA GLN A 43 35.72 -9.90 -14.42
C GLN A 43 34.31 -9.31 -14.25
N GLN A 44 33.28 -9.93 -14.83
CA GLN A 44 31.90 -9.50 -14.68
C GLN A 44 31.40 -9.74 -13.25
N MET A 45 31.75 -10.88 -12.64
CA MET A 45 31.43 -11.18 -11.25
C MET A 45 32.08 -10.18 -10.30
N LYS A 46 33.36 -9.86 -10.49
CA LYS A 46 34.04 -8.84 -9.68
C LYS A 46 33.32 -7.50 -9.76
N LYS A 47 32.98 -7.05 -10.98
CA LYS A 47 32.22 -5.81 -11.18
C LYS A 47 30.85 -5.84 -10.49
N LEU A 48 30.17 -6.99 -10.49
CA LEU A 48 28.89 -7.15 -9.80
C LEU A 48 29.05 -7.03 -8.29
N CYS A 49 30.05 -7.70 -7.69
CA CYS A 49 30.36 -7.57 -6.26
C CYS A 49 30.65 -6.12 -5.88
N ASP A 50 31.47 -5.41 -6.67
CA ASP A 50 31.80 -4.00 -6.43
C ASP A 50 30.54 -3.09 -6.47
N ILE A 51 29.51 -3.45 -7.26
CA ILE A 51 28.23 -2.73 -7.28
C ILE A 51 27.40 -3.04 -6.03
N VAL A 52 27.34 -4.31 -5.62
CA VAL A 52 26.61 -4.76 -4.43
C VAL A 52 27.18 -4.11 -3.17
N ASP A 53 28.51 -4.08 -3.03
CA ASP A 53 29.19 -3.48 -1.88
C ASP A 53 28.86 -1.99 -1.77
N ARG A 54 28.98 -1.23 -2.88
CA ARG A 54 28.55 0.19 -2.92
C ARG A 54 27.07 0.36 -2.58
N GLY A 55 26.23 -0.58 -2.98
CA GLY A 55 24.81 -0.59 -2.66
C GLY A 55 24.58 -0.67 -1.14
N TYR A 56 25.27 -1.58 -0.45
CA TYR A 56 25.22 -1.69 1.01
C TYR A 56 25.81 -0.46 1.70
N GLU A 57 26.95 0.05 1.26
CA GLU A 57 27.54 1.30 1.79
C GLU A 57 26.56 2.47 1.70
N ALA A 58 25.86 2.61 0.58
CA ALA A 58 24.83 3.64 0.40
C ALA A 58 23.66 3.46 1.37
N LEU A 59 23.18 2.23 1.56
CA LEU A 59 22.10 1.93 2.51
C LEU A 59 22.52 2.19 3.97
N GLU A 60 23.75 1.85 4.35
CA GLU A 60 24.30 2.13 5.68
C GLU A 60 24.44 3.63 5.93
N SER A 61 24.92 4.39 4.94
CA SER A 61 25.01 5.84 5.02
C SER A 61 23.63 6.49 5.18
N ILE A 62 22.64 6.06 4.37
CA ILE A 62 21.26 6.54 4.49
C ILE A 62 20.67 6.20 5.86
N THR A 63 20.91 4.98 6.35
CA THR A 63 20.39 4.55 7.66
C THR A 63 21.01 5.36 8.79
N THR A 64 22.32 5.63 8.73
CA THR A 64 23.03 6.47 9.70
C THR A 64 22.46 7.89 9.71
N ASP A 65 22.30 8.52 8.53
CA ASP A 65 21.68 9.85 8.41
C ASP A 65 20.26 9.86 8.98
N MET A 66 19.45 8.84 8.71
CA MET A 66 18.09 8.76 9.23
C MET A 66 18.04 8.62 10.75
N ASN A 67 19.02 7.95 11.35
CA ASN A 67 19.12 7.80 12.81
C ASN A 67 19.60 9.09 13.49
N GLU A 68 20.55 9.81 12.87
CA GLU A 68 21.09 11.07 13.38
C GLU A 68 20.14 12.25 13.12
N ASN A 69 19.50 12.26 11.95
CA ASN A 69 18.64 13.31 11.42
C ASN A 69 17.29 12.73 10.98
N PRO A 70 16.45 12.25 11.92
CA PRO A 70 15.16 11.70 11.59
C PRO A 70 14.31 12.74 10.85
N ARG A 71 13.81 12.38 9.67
CA ARG A 71 12.97 13.29 8.89
C ARG A 71 11.68 13.54 9.64
N GLU A 72 11.29 14.81 9.74
CA GLU A 72 10.01 15.17 10.31
C GLU A 72 8.88 14.60 9.44
N VAL A 73 8.23 13.57 9.95
CA VAL A 73 6.87 13.24 9.55
C VAL A 73 6.02 14.39 10.08
N VAL A 74 5.27 15.08 9.22
CA VAL A 74 4.32 16.11 9.67
C VAL A 74 3.36 15.41 10.63
N LYS A 75 3.50 15.71 11.92
CA LYS A 75 2.62 15.20 12.96
C LYS A 75 1.48 16.18 13.17
N ALA A 76 0.38 15.66 13.69
CA ALA A 76 -0.72 16.50 14.14
C ALA A 76 -0.22 17.53 15.15
N ASN A 77 -0.57 18.79 14.89
CA ASN A 77 -0.30 19.87 15.83
C ASN A 77 -1.41 19.86 16.90
N PRO A 78 -1.09 19.50 18.17
CA PRO A 78 -2.08 19.41 19.23
C PRO A 78 -2.67 20.77 19.63
N ASN A 79 -2.07 21.88 19.17
CA ASN A 79 -2.49 23.24 19.47
C ASN A 79 -3.35 23.86 18.36
N ILE A 80 -3.70 23.11 17.31
CA ILE A 80 -4.74 23.57 16.37
C ILE A 80 -6.08 23.40 17.07
N THR A 81 -6.72 24.52 17.40
CA THR A 81 -8.10 24.52 17.87
C THR A 81 -9.00 23.99 16.77
N GLU A 82 -9.76 22.93 17.08
CA GLU A 82 -10.79 22.40 16.19
C GLU A 82 -11.74 23.53 15.77
N ALA A 83 -12.31 23.40 14.57
CA ALA A 83 -13.38 24.29 14.17
C ALA A 83 -14.47 24.27 15.25
N SER A 84 -15.11 25.40 15.52
CA SER A 84 -16.08 25.56 16.61
C SER A 84 -17.33 24.66 16.52
N ASP A 85 -17.49 23.94 15.40
CA ASP A 85 -18.51 22.93 15.17
C ASP A 85 -18.06 22.04 13.99
N PRO A 86 -17.18 21.05 14.19
CA PRO A 86 -16.82 20.11 13.15
C PRO A 86 -17.96 19.10 13.07
N ASN A 87 -18.98 19.38 12.27
CA ASN A 87 -19.84 18.30 11.80
C ASN A 87 -18.92 17.30 11.10
N LEU A 88 -18.61 16.18 11.77
CA LEU A 88 -17.82 15.10 11.19
C LEU A 88 -18.64 14.53 10.05
N ILE A 89 -18.16 14.78 8.83
CA ILE A 89 -18.79 14.29 7.62
C ILE A 89 -17.98 13.10 7.16
N ASP A 90 -18.61 11.93 7.25
CA ASP A 90 -18.02 10.70 6.77
C ASP A 90 -17.76 10.77 5.25
N TRP A 91 -16.71 10.09 4.82
CA TRP A 91 -16.33 9.93 3.43
C TRP A 91 -16.07 8.45 3.16
N THR A 92 -17.14 7.66 3.17
CA THR A 92 -17.06 6.19 3.20
C THR A 92 -16.83 5.53 1.84
N HIS A 93 -16.93 6.28 0.73
CA HIS A 93 -16.82 5.77 -0.63
C HIS A 93 -16.52 6.90 -1.64
N TYR A 94 -16.31 6.54 -2.90
CA TYR A 94 -16.05 7.49 -3.99
C TYR A 94 -17.07 8.64 -4.00
N LYS A 95 -16.56 9.88 -4.00
CA LYS A 95 -17.36 11.12 -3.94
C LYS A 95 -18.24 11.31 -2.69
N GLY A 96 -18.03 10.52 -1.64
CA GLY A 96 -18.40 10.81 -0.26
C GLY A 96 -19.89 10.77 0.10
N ASN A 97 -20.80 10.59 -0.86
CA ASN A 97 -22.23 10.53 -0.59
C ASN A 97 -22.97 9.71 -1.66
N ASN A 98 -24.19 9.27 -1.33
CA ASN A 98 -25.02 8.42 -2.20
C ASN A 98 -25.34 9.06 -3.57
N GLY A 99 -25.32 10.39 -3.67
CA GLY A 99 -25.52 11.11 -4.93
C GLY A 99 -24.25 11.22 -5.78
N LEU A 100 -23.10 10.73 -5.28
CA LEU A 100 -21.78 10.83 -5.89
C LEU A 100 -21.47 12.28 -6.34
N SER A 101 -21.83 13.26 -5.51
CA SER A 101 -21.68 14.68 -5.87
C SER A 101 -20.30 15.23 -5.53
N GLY A 102 -19.57 14.58 -4.60
CA GLY A 102 -18.30 15.10 -4.07
C GLY A 102 -18.48 16.33 -3.18
N TYR A 103 -19.72 16.65 -2.81
CA TYR A 103 -20.07 17.80 -1.98
C TYR A 103 -20.36 17.37 -0.54
N THR A 104 -19.74 18.04 0.43
CA THR A 104 -19.95 17.80 1.87
C THR A 104 -20.84 18.86 2.52
N GLY A 105 -20.90 20.08 1.96
CA GLY A 105 -21.49 21.23 2.65
C GLY A 105 -20.63 21.80 3.78
N ALA A 106 -19.43 21.23 4.02
CA ALA A 106 -18.48 21.81 4.95
C ALA A 106 -17.92 23.14 4.41
N PRO A 107 -17.59 24.11 5.29
CA PRO A 107 -16.93 25.35 4.88
C PRO A 107 -15.53 25.15 4.29
N GLY A 108 -14.97 23.94 4.41
CA GLY A 108 -13.63 23.61 3.93
C GLY A 108 -12.53 24.12 4.87
N PRO A 109 -11.26 23.78 4.57
CA PRO A 109 -10.12 24.23 5.36
C PRO A 109 -9.90 25.74 5.19
N THR A 110 -9.73 26.47 6.28
CA THR A 110 -9.49 27.93 6.27
C THR A 110 -8.02 28.32 6.23
N ARG A 111 -7.13 27.42 6.68
CA ARG A 111 -5.68 27.68 6.79
C ARG A 111 -4.84 27.11 5.64
N GLY A 112 -5.31 26.04 5.00
CA GLY A 112 -4.57 25.37 3.92
C GLY A 112 -3.25 24.72 4.35
N GLU A 113 -3.07 24.45 5.64
CA GLU A 113 -1.88 23.83 6.21
C GLU A 113 -2.05 22.30 6.30
N ASN A 114 -0.94 21.54 6.27
CA ASN A 114 -0.98 20.09 6.46
C ASN A 114 -1.33 19.76 7.92
N ALA A 115 -2.36 18.95 8.16
CA ALA A 115 -2.71 18.47 9.50
C ALA A 115 -1.71 17.40 9.99
N TRP A 116 -1.49 16.35 9.19
CA TRP A 116 -0.46 15.33 9.39
C TRP A 116 -0.16 14.62 8.07
N LYS A 117 0.90 13.80 8.03
CA LYS A 117 1.26 12.94 6.90
C LYS A 117 1.46 11.51 7.37
N PHE A 118 0.97 10.56 6.58
CA PHE A 118 1.15 9.14 6.84
C PHE A 118 1.88 8.45 5.67
N PRO A 119 2.96 7.69 5.94
CA PRO A 119 3.72 7.02 4.89
C PRO A 119 3.04 5.73 4.43
N VAL A 120 2.21 5.82 3.40
CA VAL A 120 1.47 4.67 2.83
C VAL A 120 2.34 3.68 2.05
N GLY A 121 3.55 4.08 1.65
CA GLY A 121 4.52 3.22 0.96
C GLY A 121 4.48 3.39 -0.56
N LEU A 122 4.17 2.31 -1.29
CA LEU A 122 4.17 2.33 -2.76
C LEU A 122 3.06 3.26 -3.29
N PRO A 123 3.34 4.01 -4.38
CA PRO A 123 2.37 4.92 -4.98
C PRO A 123 1.28 4.13 -5.69
N TRP A 124 0.06 4.08 -5.15
CA TRP A 124 -1.08 3.35 -5.73
C TRP A 124 -2.39 4.15 -5.69
N GLU A 125 -3.34 3.72 -6.53
CA GLU A 125 -4.56 4.46 -6.89
C GLU A 125 -5.71 4.39 -5.85
N SER A 126 -5.47 3.83 -4.67
CA SER A 126 -6.49 3.74 -3.62
C SER A 126 -6.71 5.09 -2.94
N GLU A 127 -7.98 5.47 -2.77
CA GLU A 127 -8.35 6.62 -1.97
C GLU A 127 -8.51 6.23 -0.49
N PRO A 128 -8.20 7.14 0.47
CA PRO A 128 -8.57 6.95 1.86
C PRO A 128 -10.09 7.08 2.04
N VAL A 129 -10.65 6.32 2.98
CA VAL A 129 -12.06 6.48 3.40
C VAL A 129 -12.14 6.82 4.88
N VAL A 130 -13.10 7.68 5.23
CA VAL A 130 -13.24 8.25 6.57
C VAL A 130 -14.61 7.90 7.16
N GLU A 131 -14.63 7.42 8.40
CA GLU A 131 -15.85 7.18 9.18
C GLU A 131 -15.60 7.60 10.63
N GLY A 132 -16.30 8.64 11.08
CA GLY A 132 -16.06 9.29 12.37
C GLY A 132 -14.60 9.74 12.52
N ASN A 133 -13.93 9.28 13.58
CA ASN A 133 -12.54 9.60 13.87
C ASN A 133 -11.52 8.60 13.30
N ARG A 134 -11.92 7.81 12.29
CA ARG A 134 -11.09 6.75 11.69
C ARG A 134 -10.87 7.01 10.22
N VAL A 135 -9.62 6.85 9.78
CA VAL A 135 -9.24 6.82 8.36
C VAL A 135 -8.75 5.41 8.03
N TYR A 136 -9.35 4.80 7.02
CA TYR A 136 -8.96 3.48 6.52
C TYR A 136 -8.13 3.62 5.25
N LEU A 137 -6.96 2.98 5.27
CA LEU A 137 -5.93 3.08 4.23
C LEU A 137 -5.59 1.70 3.71
N SER A 138 -5.81 1.47 2.42
CA SER A 138 -5.29 0.28 1.74
C SER A 138 -3.76 0.29 1.75
N SER A 139 -3.17 -0.89 1.91
CA SER A 139 -1.72 -1.05 1.95
C SER A 139 -1.25 -2.03 0.87
N PRO A 140 -0.28 -1.59 0.05
CA PRO A 140 0.40 -2.44 -0.91
C PRO A 140 1.21 -3.60 -0.33
N GLY A 141 1.50 -3.51 0.96
CA GLY A 141 2.55 -4.29 1.58
C GLY A 141 2.22 -5.78 1.57
N MET A 142 3.24 -6.59 1.30
CA MET A 142 3.10 -8.05 1.36
C MET A 142 2.57 -8.55 2.72
N ARG A 143 2.96 -7.89 3.82
CA ARG A 143 2.61 -8.32 5.20
C ARG A 143 1.46 -7.52 5.82
N THR A 144 1.14 -6.35 5.26
CA THR A 144 0.08 -5.47 5.75
C THR A 144 -0.78 -5.07 4.57
N SER A 145 -2.05 -5.47 4.56
CA SER A 145 -3.00 -5.16 3.49
C SER A 145 -3.88 -3.95 3.77
N MET A 146 -4.03 -3.54 5.03
CA MET A 146 -4.79 -2.36 5.40
C MET A 146 -4.30 -1.78 6.73
N ARG A 147 -4.54 -0.48 6.93
CA ARG A 147 -4.33 0.23 8.20
C ARG A 147 -5.57 1.05 8.53
N CYS A 148 -5.84 1.19 9.82
CA CYS A 148 -6.73 2.21 10.34
C CYS A 148 -5.91 3.17 11.19
N VAL A 149 -6.02 4.47 10.88
CA VAL A 149 -5.36 5.54 11.61
C VAL A 149 -6.38 6.49 12.20
N ASP A 150 -5.98 7.17 13.27
CA ASP A 150 -6.76 8.24 13.89
C ASP A 150 -6.84 9.45 12.95
N LEU A 151 -8.03 10.02 12.76
CA LEU A 151 -8.25 11.15 11.85
C LEU A 151 -7.53 12.41 12.31
N ASN A 152 -7.39 12.62 13.61
CA ASN A 152 -6.80 13.83 14.16
C ASN A 152 -5.29 13.73 14.27
N THR A 153 -4.75 12.54 14.62
CA THR A 153 -3.32 12.38 14.86
C THR A 153 -2.55 11.71 13.73
N GLY A 154 -3.22 10.89 12.91
CA GLY A 154 -2.58 10.01 11.94
C GLY A 154 -1.93 8.77 12.58
N ASP A 155 -2.10 8.55 13.89
CA ASP A 155 -1.53 7.41 14.59
C ASP A 155 -2.26 6.12 14.23
N ILE A 156 -1.51 5.03 14.13
CA ILE A 156 -2.06 3.71 13.81
C ILE A 156 -2.91 3.22 14.98
N ILE A 157 -4.19 2.98 14.71
CA ILE A 157 -5.13 2.31 15.63
C ILE A 157 -4.97 0.79 15.49
N TRP A 158 -4.94 0.28 14.25
CA TRP A 158 -4.66 -1.12 13.95
C TRP A 158 -4.11 -1.32 12.54
N GLU A 159 -3.49 -2.48 12.31
CA GLU A 159 -3.05 -2.92 10.98
C GLU A 159 -3.57 -4.33 10.69
N THR A 160 -4.08 -4.54 9.48
CA THR A 160 -4.44 -5.87 8.99
C THR A 160 -3.21 -6.56 8.47
N LYS A 161 -2.74 -7.56 9.22
CA LYS A 161 -1.62 -8.41 8.84
C LYS A 161 -2.10 -9.62 8.06
N GLN A 162 -1.29 -10.04 7.11
CA GLN A 162 -1.51 -11.27 6.35
C GLN A 162 -0.22 -12.08 6.26
N ALA A 163 -0.37 -13.38 6.06
CA ALA A 163 0.75 -14.24 5.74
C ALA A 163 1.24 -13.93 4.33
N ALA A 164 2.54 -13.64 4.21
CA ALA A 164 3.19 -13.50 2.91
C ALA A 164 3.90 -14.82 2.60
N GLU A 165 3.30 -15.65 1.75
CA GLU A 165 4.00 -16.80 1.18
C GLU A 165 4.96 -16.33 0.10
N ILE A 166 6.23 -16.21 0.49
CA ILE A 166 7.32 -15.86 -0.42
C ILE A 166 7.72 -17.13 -1.17
N MET A 167 7.25 -17.25 -2.40
CA MET A 167 7.69 -18.29 -3.33
C MET A 167 8.84 -17.76 -4.20
N GLY A 168 10.07 -18.18 -3.89
CA GLY A 168 11.27 -17.72 -4.59
C GLY A 168 11.57 -16.23 -4.34
N ASP A 169 11.88 -15.49 -5.40
CA ASP A 169 12.14 -14.04 -5.42
C ASP A 169 10.86 -13.20 -5.61
N GLN A 170 9.68 -13.82 -5.63
CA GLN A 170 8.50 -13.20 -6.25
C GLN A 170 7.52 -12.60 -5.24
N ILE A 171 7.80 -11.34 -4.88
CA ILE A 171 6.94 -10.51 -4.02
C ILE A 171 5.50 -10.36 -4.53
N TYR A 172 5.27 -10.56 -5.83
CA TYR A 172 3.98 -10.40 -6.49
C TYR A 172 3.07 -11.64 -6.43
N ASN A 173 3.48 -12.67 -5.68
CA ASN A 173 2.61 -13.82 -5.40
C ASN A 173 1.63 -13.52 -4.26
N THR A 174 2.06 -12.76 -3.26
CA THR A 174 1.23 -12.41 -2.11
C THR A 174 0.07 -11.52 -2.57
N PRO A 175 -1.18 -11.80 -2.18
CA PRO A 175 -2.29 -10.90 -2.46
C PRO A 175 -2.00 -9.48 -1.94
N GLY A 176 -2.21 -8.49 -2.79
CA GLY A 176 -2.12 -7.08 -2.41
C GLY A 176 -3.50 -6.47 -2.21
N ASN A 177 -3.53 -5.27 -1.66
CA ASN A 177 -4.72 -4.43 -1.63
C ASN A 177 -4.44 -3.08 -2.31
N MET A 178 -5.21 -2.79 -3.36
CA MET A 178 -5.20 -1.52 -4.09
C MET A 178 -6.60 -0.93 -4.28
N ALA A 179 -7.63 -1.62 -3.81
CA ALA A 179 -8.99 -1.12 -3.94
C ALA A 179 -9.20 0.01 -2.91
N THR A 180 -9.91 1.06 -3.30
CA THR A 180 -10.52 1.96 -2.32
C THR A 180 -11.41 1.13 -1.40
N PRO A 181 -11.18 1.14 -0.07
CA PRO A 181 -11.96 0.31 0.85
C PRO A 181 -13.44 0.74 0.84
N VAL A 182 -14.32 -0.22 1.11
CA VAL A 182 -15.75 0.05 1.34
C VAL A 182 -16.05 -0.15 2.81
N VAL A 183 -16.67 0.84 3.44
CA VAL A 183 -17.03 0.80 4.86
C VAL A 183 -18.45 0.29 5.02
N LEU A 184 -18.61 -0.78 5.79
CA LEU A 184 -19.87 -1.33 6.28
C LEU A 184 -19.98 -1.11 7.79
N LYS A 185 -21.12 -1.46 8.39
CA LYS A 185 -21.42 -1.27 9.81
C LYS A 185 -20.38 -1.89 10.75
N ASP A 186 -19.97 -3.12 10.49
CA ASP A 186 -19.01 -3.86 11.34
C ASP A 186 -17.69 -4.20 10.61
N TYR A 187 -17.65 -3.99 9.29
CA TYR A 187 -16.54 -4.39 8.43
C TYR A 187 -16.02 -3.25 7.56
N VAL A 188 -14.73 -3.28 7.25
CA VAL A 188 -14.18 -2.61 6.08
C VAL A 188 -13.75 -3.70 5.11
N LEU A 189 -14.18 -3.59 3.86
CA LEU A 189 -13.89 -4.58 2.84
C LEU A 189 -13.06 -4.01 1.70
N TYR A 190 -12.23 -4.87 1.14
CA TYR A 190 -11.43 -4.56 -0.04
C TYR A 190 -11.39 -5.77 -0.97
N ARG A 191 -11.06 -5.48 -2.23
CA ARG A 191 -10.86 -6.50 -3.24
C ARG A 191 -9.37 -6.72 -3.41
N GLU A 192 -8.95 -7.96 -3.27
CA GLU A 192 -7.55 -8.29 -3.47
C GLU A 192 -7.11 -8.08 -4.92
N THR A 193 -5.81 -7.85 -5.09
CA THR A 193 -5.16 -7.71 -6.39
C THR A 193 -3.82 -8.44 -6.47
N GLY A 194 -3.47 -8.94 -7.65
CA GLY A 194 -2.26 -9.73 -7.86
C GLY A 194 -1.75 -9.67 -9.30
N SER A 195 -0.71 -10.45 -9.61
CA SER A 195 0.01 -10.41 -10.91
C SER A 195 0.00 -11.73 -11.69
N ARG A 196 -0.80 -12.71 -11.26
CA ARG A 196 -0.65 -14.11 -11.71
C ARG A 196 -1.77 -14.59 -12.63
N GLY A 197 -2.63 -13.69 -13.10
CA GLY A 197 -3.85 -14.07 -13.79
C GLY A 197 -4.68 -15.09 -12.98
N ASN A 198 -5.58 -15.81 -13.64
CA ASN A 198 -6.52 -16.74 -12.98
C ASN A 198 -5.87 -17.88 -12.17
N LYS A 199 -4.57 -18.12 -12.34
CA LYS A 199 -3.79 -19.11 -11.60
C LYS A 199 -3.24 -18.59 -10.27
N GLY A 200 -3.31 -17.28 -10.03
CA GLY A 200 -2.86 -16.66 -8.78
C GLY A 200 -3.69 -17.02 -7.55
N PRO A 201 -3.14 -16.79 -6.35
CA PRO A 201 -3.87 -16.95 -5.10
C PRO A 201 -4.90 -15.84 -4.89
N THR A 202 -4.67 -14.64 -5.43
CA THR A 202 -5.51 -13.46 -5.28
C THR A 202 -6.91 -13.65 -5.87
N LYS A 203 -7.89 -14.01 -5.04
CA LYS A 203 -9.24 -14.32 -5.50
C LYS A 203 -10.35 -13.81 -4.61
N GLU A 204 -10.05 -13.09 -3.55
CA GLU A 204 -10.99 -12.82 -2.47
C GLU A 204 -11.48 -11.36 -2.43
N VAL A 205 -12.74 -11.18 -2.02
CA VAL A 205 -13.18 -9.97 -1.32
C VAL A 205 -12.97 -10.25 0.15
N VAL A 206 -12.19 -9.41 0.81
CA VAL A 206 -11.74 -9.61 2.19
C VAL A 206 -12.55 -8.70 3.11
N TYR A 207 -13.09 -9.27 4.18
CA TYR A 207 -13.82 -8.57 5.22
C TYR A 207 -12.94 -8.43 6.44
N VAL A 208 -12.57 -7.19 6.76
CA VAL A 208 -11.80 -6.85 7.94
C VAL A 208 -12.71 -6.28 9.01
N ASN A 209 -12.65 -6.85 10.20
CA ASN A 209 -13.39 -6.37 11.36
C ASN A 209 -12.93 -4.95 11.75
N LYS A 210 -13.85 -3.97 11.76
CA LYS A 210 -13.48 -2.56 12.05
C LYS A 210 -12.89 -2.35 13.44
N LYS A 211 -13.28 -3.18 14.40
CA LYS A 211 -12.84 -3.06 15.80
C LYS A 211 -11.44 -3.64 16.00
N THR A 212 -11.15 -4.78 15.38
CA THR A 212 -9.90 -5.53 15.65
C THR A 212 -8.85 -5.37 14.56
N GLY A 213 -9.23 -4.95 13.35
CA GLY A 213 -8.35 -4.93 12.19
C GLY A 213 -8.01 -6.30 11.62
N LYS A 214 -8.66 -7.37 12.11
CA LYS A 214 -8.42 -8.75 11.64
C LYS A 214 -9.35 -9.12 10.49
N ILE A 215 -8.86 -10.00 9.63
CA ILE A 215 -9.68 -10.64 8.60
C ILE A 215 -10.59 -11.65 9.30
N ASP A 216 -11.90 -11.44 9.20
CA ASP A 216 -12.91 -12.34 9.77
C ASP A 216 -13.50 -13.27 8.71
N ARG A 217 -13.54 -12.82 7.45
CA ARG A 217 -14.18 -13.52 6.35
C ARG A 217 -13.55 -13.16 5.02
N GLU A 218 -13.53 -14.14 4.12
CA GLU A 218 -13.10 -13.99 2.73
C GLU A 218 -14.18 -14.60 1.82
N VAL A 219 -14.46 -13.93 0.71
CA VAL A 219 -15.46 -14.37 -0.27
C VAL A 219 -14.80 -14.51 -1.64
N LEU A 220 -14.88 -15.70 -2.22
CA LEU A 220 -14.36 -15.95 -3.56
C LEU A 220 -15.07 -15.06 -4.59
N ALA A 221 -14.30 -14.28 -5.34
CA ALA A 221 -14.80 -13.29 -6.28
C ALA A 221 -14.09 -13.34 -7.65
N GLY A 222 -13.31 -14.39 -7.91
CA GLY A 222 -12.51 -14.55 -9.14
C GLY A 222 -11.17 -13.84 -9.07
N HIS A 223 -10.39 -13.77 -10.14
CA HIS A 223 -9.08 -13.13 -10.10
C HIS A 223 -9.10 -11.72 -10.71
N VAL A 224 -8.28 -10.82 -10.15
CA VAL A 224 -7.99 -9.51 -10.73
C VAL A 224 -6.47 -9.34 -10.85
N ASP A 225 -6.00 -9.19 -12.08
CA ASP A 225 -4.61 -8.86 -12.38
C ASP A 225 -4.46 -7.34 -12.47
N TYR A 226 -3.61 -6.75 -11.63
CA TYR A 226 -3.48 -5.29 -11.56
C TYR A 226 -3.03 -4.64 -12.87
N ARG A 227 -2.42 -5.41 -13.77
CA ARG A 227 -1.97 -4.89 -15.08
C ARG A 227 -3.11 -4.78 -16.08
N VAL A 228 -4.27 -5.36 -15.75
CA VAL A 228 -5.44 -5.43 -16.65
C VAL A 228 -6.55 -4.49 -16.17
N GLY A 229 -6.57 -4.12 -14.90
CA GLY A 229 -7.50 -3.13 -14.36
C GLY A 229 -7.51 -3.06 -12.84
N LEU A 230 -8.35 -2.17 -12.31
CA LEU A 230 -8.51 -1.99 -10.87
C LEU A 230 -9.45 -3.05 -10.27
N PRO A 231 -9.14 -3.55 -9.06
CA PRO A 231 -9.99 -4.47 -8.31
C PRO A 231 -11.22 -3.73 -7.75
N THR A 232 -12.24 -3.52 -8.59
CA THR A 232 -13.44 -2.77 -8.20
C THR A 232 -14.40 -3.60 -7.34
N VAL A 233 -14.85 -3.00 -6.24
CA VAL A 233 -15.87 -3.57 -5.35
C VAL A 233 -16.77 -2.45 -4.84
N ALA A 234 -18.06 -2.75 -4.74
CA ALA A 234 -19.06 -1.91 -4.10
C ALA A 234 -19.95 -2.79 -3.21
N ALA A 235 -20.36 -2.30 -2.06
CA ALA A 235 -21.20 -3.06 -1.15
C ALA A 235 -22.04 -2.15 -0.25
N ASN A 236 -23.13 -2.72 0.27
CA ASN A 236 -23.82 -2.25 1.46
C ASN A 236 -24.06 -3.46 2.39
N GLU A 237 -24.92 -3.31 3.41
CA GLU A 237 -25.21 -4.39 4.36
C GLU A 237 -25.91 -5.59 3.73
N ASP A 238 -26.58 -5.40 2.60
CA ASP A 238 -27.45 -6.42 1.97
C ASP A 238 -26.80 -7.03 0.71
N PHE A 239 -26.00 -6.25 0.00
CA PHE A 239 -25.50 -6.56 -1.34
C PHE A 239 -24.00 -6.33 -1.44
N LEU A 240 -23.34 -7.28 -2.10
CA LEU A 240 -21.96 -7.18 -2.53
C LEU A 240 -21.92 -7.26 -4.06
N VAL A 241 -21.28 -6.29 -4.69
CA VAL A 241 -21.10 -6.20 -6.14
C VAL A 241 -19.61 -6.08 -6.44
N PHE A 242 -19.10 -6.98 -7.26
CA PHE A 242 -17.70 -6.96 -7.69
C PHE A 242 -17.61 -7.37 -9.15
N THR A 243 -16.51 -6.96 -9.79
CA THR A 243 -16.19 -7.41 -11.14
C THR A 243 -15.50 -8.77 -11.10
N ILE A 244 -15.87 -9.62 -12.05
CA ILE A 244 -15.19 -10.90 -12.31
C ILE A 244 -14.50 -10.75 -13.66
N VAL A 245 -13.18 -10.91 -13.70
CA VAL A 245 -12.44 -10.97 -14.97
C VAL A 245 -12.57 -12.39 -15.52
N CYS A 246 -13.66 -12.64 -16.27
CA CYS A 246 -13.76 -13.82 -17.11
C CYS A 246 -12.85 -13.62 -18.33
N ARG A 247 -11.69 -14.30 -18.37
CA ARG A 247 -11.09 -14.62 -19.68
C ARG A 247 -11.80 -15.85 -20.23
N ILE A 248 -12.46 -15.66 -21.37
CA ILE A 248 -12.72 -16.71 -22.38
C ILE A 248 -11.37 -17.14 -22.95
#